data_AF-A0AAV4UKM3-F1
#
_entry.id   AF-A0AAV4UKM3-F1
#
_cell.length_a   1.000
_cell.length_b   1.000
_cell.length_c   1.000
_cell.angle_alpha   90.00
_cell.angle_beta   90.00
_cell.angle_gamma   90.00
#
_symmetry.space_group_name_H-M   'P 1'
#
loop_
_entity.id
_entity.type
_entity.pdbx_description
1 polymer ?
#
loop_
_entity_poly.entity_id
_entity_poly.type
_entity_poly.pdbx_seq_one_letter_code
_entity_poly.pdbx_strand_id
1 'polypeptide(L)'
;MLHCIDQSSAVGCRVNKKHFIDETTEVDVAQSPLNASVETSTAVPENTMHQALLIANKCTLAFEMFTQSVINYTRCTLDHARPVRVCTQCGVAHLIFEGTYENLKKHQEDCESFLGSFQMEIFDMMYKRGKEMWDTLNCQNCYDYPFETVRFLKASSTFLDCIRIPETVEIISMRSLCKRCPTEFKNMSSMYKRFVHRKKSSVGAICMDIVDRMNYTHSLYSLYNCVDPFGDSLEFWNYLTAVGILGFTLPGYLMSRFTHHLAHIKFTRCGKLVTRFTKRTTRSIEQLKKKGYHVITVTKSELFGMRNH
;
A
#
# COMPACT_ATOMS: atom_id res chain seq x y z
N MET A 1 3.13 1.60 11.66
CA MET A 1 2.01 2.56 11.64
C MET A 1 1.58 2.71 10.19
N LEU A 2 0.57 1.96 9.78
CA LEU A 2 -0.08 2.08 8.47
C LEU A 2 -1.56 2.17 8.79
N HIS A 3 -2.13 3.35 8.57
CA HIS A 3 -3.54 3.65 8.77
C HIS A 3 -4.35 2.90 7.71
N CYS A 4 -5.22 2.00 8.13
CA CYS A 4 -6.37 1.60 7.32
C CYS A 4 -7.41 2.72 7.46
N ILE A 5 -7.62 3.47 6.38
CA ILE A 5 -8.76 4.37 6.28
C ILE A 5 -9.97 3.51 5.95
N ASP A 6 -10.90 3.50 6.90
CA ASP A 6 -12.25 3.01 6.76
C ASP A 6 -13.03 3.93 5.80
N GLN A 7 -13.52 3.38 4.69
CA GLN A 7 -14.59 4.01 3.91
C GLN A 7 -15.68 2.97 3.65
N SER A 8 -16.51 2.81 4.67
CA SER A 8 -17.93 2.51 4.50
C SER A 8 -18.59 3.57 3.61
N SER A 9 -18.87 3.21 2.36
CA SER A 9 -19.95 3.81 1.57
C SER A 9 -20.69 2.69 0.85
N ALA A 10 -21.82 2.29 1.43
CA ALA A 10 -22.78 1.41 0.81
C ALA A 10 -23.40 2.09 -0.42
N VAL A 11 -22.99 1.67 -1.62
CA VAL A 11 -23.74 1.93 -2.85
C VAL A 11 -24.40 0.61 -3.23
N GLY A 12 -25.70 0.51 -2.95
CA GLY A 12 -26.51 -0.62 -3.36
C GLY A 12 -26.68 -0.64 -4.87
N CYS A 13 -26.01 -1.57 -5.54
CA CYS A 13 -26.35 -1.95 -6.91
C CYS A 13 -27.62 -2.80 -6.90
N ARG A 14 -28.77 -2.14 -7.04
CA ARG A 14 -30.05 -2.78 -7.31
C ARG A 14 -30.11 -3.13 -8.80
N VAL A 15 -29.76 -4.36 -9.17
CA VAL A 15 -29.90 -4.86 -10.54
C VAL A 15 -31.39 -5.08 -10.81
N ASN A 16 -31.95 -4.22 -11.66
CA ASN A 16 -33.33 -4.28 -12.11
C ASN A 16 -33.42 -5.35 -13.21
N LYS A 17 -34.10 -6.45 -12.91
CA LYS A 17 -34.33 -7.57 -13.83
C LYS A 17 -35.52 -7.20 -14.72
N LYS A 18 -35.29 -6.67 -15.93
CA LYS A 18 -36.32 -6.52 -16.96
C LYS A 18 -35.80 -6.87 -18.35
N HIS A 19 -36.57 -7.76 -18.99
CA HIS A 19 -36.70 -8.04 -20.42
C HIS A 19 -35.43 -8.24 -21.25
N PHE A 20 -35.08 -9.52 -21.40
CA PHE A 20 -34.42 -10.02 -22.61
C PHE A 20 -35.55 -10.30 -23.62
N ILE A 21 -35.65 -9.46 -24.65
CA ILE A 21 -36.48 -9.72 -25.84
C ILE A 21 -35.55 -10.38 -26.85
N ASP A 22 -36.03 -11.50 -27.35
CA ASP A 22 -35.48 -12.30 -28.44
C ASP A 22 -35.65 -11.50 -29.74
N GLU A 23 -34.54 -11.16 -30.41
CA GLU A 23 -34.59 -10.57 -31.75
C GLU A 23 -33.50 -11.21 -32.62
N THR A 24 -33.90 -12.29 -33.26
CA THR A 24 -33.25 -12.88 -34.43
C THR A 24 -33.27 -11.87 -35.57
N THR A 25 -32.11 -11.32 -35.92
CA THR A 25 -31.94 -10.52 -37.14
C THR A 25 -31.17 -11.34 -38.17
N GLU A 26 -31.87 -11.67 -39.26
CA GLU A 26 -31.31 -12.17 -40.51
C GLU A 26 -30.31 -11.14 -41.06
N VAL A 27 -29.13 -11.63 -41.46
CA VAL A 27 -28.12 -10.82 -42.16
C VAL A 27 -28.32 -11.07 -43.65
N ASP A 28 -28.92 -10.09 -44.33
CA ASP A 28 -29.02 -10.05 -45.79
C ASP A 28 -27.63 -9.85 -46.41
N VAL A 29 -27.25 -10.82 -47.25
CA VAL A 29 -26.05 -10.77 -48.08
C VAL A 29 -26.31 -9.86 -49.27
N ALA A 30 -25.80 -8.62 -49.20
CA ALA A 30 -25.77 -7.71 -50.34
C ALA A 30 -24.66 -8.12 -51.32
N GLN A 31 -25.06 -8.72 -52.46
CA GLN A 31 -24.21 -8.84 -53.64
C GLN A 31 -24.15 -7.49 -54.36
N SER A 32 -22.95 -6.93 -54.47
CA SER A 32 -22.67 -5.73 -55.26
C SER A 32 -22.05 -6.13 -56.61
N PRO A 33 -22.49 -5.57 -57.76
CA PRO A 33 -21.91 -5.87 -59.06
C PRO A 33 -20.76 -4.90 -59.36
N LEU A 34 -19.53 -5.41 -59.42
CA LEU A 34 -18.39 -4.68 -59.97
C LEU A 34 -18.06 -5.20 -61.37
N ASN A 35 -18.72 -4.60 -62.35
CA ASN A 35 -18.22 -4.52 -63.72
C ASN A 35 -17.27 -3.32 -63.78
N ALA A 36 -15.97 -3.55 -63.87
CA ALA A 36 -15.00 -2.55 -64.29
C ALA A 36 -13.85 -3.22 -65.05
N SER A 37 -13.84 -2.97 -66.35
CA SER A 37 -12.70 -2.73 -67.23
C SER A 37 -11.43 -3.56 -67.01
N VAL A 38 -11.25 -4.55 -67.88
CA VAL A 38 -9.98 -5.22 -68.17
C VAL A 38 -9.02 -4.21 -68.79
N GLU A 39 -8.03 -3.75 -68.02
CA GLU A 39 -6.83 -3.08 -68.53
C GLU A 39 -5.62 -4.03 -68.43
N THR A 40 -5.14 -4.41 -69.61
CA THR A 40 -3.75 -4.62 -70.02
C THR A 40 -2.78 -5.24 -68.98
N SER A 41 -2.66 -6.56 -69.09
CA SER A 41 -1.63 -7.42 -68.48
C SER A 41 -0.21 -6.93 -68.78
N THR A 42 0.43 -6.27 -67.83
CA THR A 42 1.88 -6.31 -67.65
C THR A 42 2.22 -7.61 -66.92
N ALA A 43 3.05 -8.46 -67.54
CA ALA A 43 3.46 -9.74 -66.99
C ALA A 43 4.29 -9.51 -65.70
N VAL A 44 3.65 -9.71 -64.55
CA VAL A 44 4.31 -9.77 -63.25
C VAL A 44 5.04 -11.12 -63.17
N PRO A 45 6.34 -11.16 -62.82
CA PRO A 45 7.08 -12.41 -62.77
C PRO A 45 6.45 -13.37 -61.76
N GLU A 46 6.27 -14.62 -62.17
CA GLU A 46 5.57 -15.70 -61.46
C GLU A 46 6.09 -15.93 -60.02
N ASN A 47 7.36 -15.58 -59.77
CA ASN A 47 7.99 -15.61 -58.44
C ASN A 47 7.38 -14.62 -57.42
N THR A 48 6.83 -13.49 -57.88
CA THR A 48 6.34 -12.41 -56.99
C THR A 48 4.99 -12.76 -56.35
N MET A 49 4.14 -13.49 -57.07
CA MET A 49 2.81 -13.90 -56.57
C MET A 49 2.92 -14.97 -55.49
N HIS A 50 3.84 -15.93 -55.66
CA HIS A 50 4.08 -16.99 -54.68
C HIS A 50 4.65 -16.42 -53.37
N GLN A 51 5.52 -15.42 -53.48
CA GLN A 51 6.12 -14.75 -52.32
C GLN A 51 5.08 -13.90 -51.55
N ALA A 52 4.19 -13.19 -52.27
CA ALA A 52 3.08 -12.47 -51.66
C ALA A 52 2.08 -13.39 -50.94
N LEU A 53 1.75 -14.56 -51.53
CA LEU A 53 0.88 -15.55 -50.91
C LEU A 53 1.50 -16.16 -49.64
N LEU A 54 2.81 -16.41 -49.66
CA LEU A 54 3.54 -16.91 -48.49
C LEU A 54 3.56 -15.90 -47.34
N ILE A 55 3.76 -14.61 -47.65
CA ILE A 55 3.72 -13.53 -46.65
C ILE A 55 2.31 -13.42 -46.06
N ALA A 56 1.27 -13.40 -46.90
CA ALA A 56 -0.11 -13.36 -46.44
C ALA A 56 -0.43 -14.53 -45.47
N ASN A 57 -0.05 -15.76 -45.81
CA ASN A 57 -0.27 -16.93 -44.96
C ASN A 57 0.44 -16.83 -43.60
N LYS A 58 1.68 -16.33 -43.56
CA LYS A 58 2.42 -16.15 -42.30
C LYS A 58 1.79 -15.08 -41.41
N CYS A 59 1.36 -13.97 -42.01
CA CYS A 59 0.71 -12.87 -41.31
C CYS A 59 -0.65 -13.28 -40.75
N THR A 60 -1.49 -13.93 -41.56
CA THR A 60 -2.78 -14.46 -41.12
C THR A 60 -2.61 -15.44 -39.98
N LEU A 61 -1.62 -16.34 -40.05
CA LEU A 61 -1.36 -17.30 -38.98
C LEU A 61 -0.89 -16.62 -37.68
N ALA A 62 0.07 -15.69 -37.76
CA ALA A 62 0.56 -14.98 -36.57
C ALA A 62 -0.56 -14.16 -35.89
N PHE A 63 -1.41 -13.53 -36.70
CA PHE A 63 -2.60 -12.82 -36.24
C PHE A 63 -3.60 -13.73 -35.53
N GLU A 64 -3.92 -14.88 -36.13
CA GLU A 64 -4.86 -15.83 -35.57
C GLU A 64 -4.36 -16.37 -34.23
N MET A 65 -3.08 -16.72 -34.17
CA MET A 65 -2.43 -17.18 -32.93
C MET A 65 -2.49 -16.12 -31.83
N PHE A 66 -2.18 -14.87 -32.15
CA PHE A 66 -2.27 -13.79 -31.16
C PHE A 66 -3.72 -13.60 -30.70
N THR A 67 -4.67 -13.52 -31.62
CA THR A 67 -6.10 -13.35 -31.31
C THR A 67 -6.63 -14.47 -30.40
N GLN A 68 -6.30 -15.72 -30.70
CA GLN A 68 -6.65 -16.87 -29.84
C GLN A 68 -5.99 -16.78 -28.47
N SER A 69 -4.74 -16.31 -28.38
CA SER A 69 -4.07 -16.11 -27.11
C SER A 69 -4.74 -15.02 -26.26
N VAL A 70 -5.21 -13.91 -26.87
CA VAL A 70 -5.93 -12.85 -26.17
C VAL A 70 -7.22 -13.40 -25.59
N ILE A 71 -8.03 -14.09 -26.40
CA ILE A 71 -9.29 -14.70 -25.96
C ILE A 71 -9.06 -15.65 -24.79
N ASN A 72 -8.07 -16.53 -24.89
CA ASN A 72 -7.76 -17.50 -23.85
C ASN A 72 -7.27 -16.83 -22.56
N TYR A 73 -6.38 -15.84 -22.67
CA TYR A 73 -5.88 -15.09 -21.51
C TYR A 73 -7.01 -14.30 -20.83
N THR A 74 -7.82 -13.58 -21.60
CA THR A 74 -8.99 -12.83 -21.07
C THR A 74 -10.00 -13.75 -20.43
N ARG A 75 -10.33 -14.89 -21.04
CA ARG A 75 -11.24 -15.87 -20.43
C ARG A 75 -10.68 -16.37 -19.10
N CYS A 76 -9.41 -16.78 -19.07
CA CYS A 76 -8.78 -17.26 -17.85
C CYS A 76 -8.81 -16.20 -16.74
N THR A 77 -8.49 -14.95 -17.06
CA THR A 77 -8.45 -13.88 -16.05
C THR A 77 -9.83 -13.59 -15.48
N LEU A 78 -10.89 -13.65 -16.30
CA LEU A 78 -12.27 -13.52 -15.85
C LEU A 78 -12.70 -14.70 -14.97
N ASP A 79 -12.42 -15.93 -15.37
CA ASP A 79 -12.76 -17.15 -14.62
C ASP A 79 -12.08 -17.21 -13.25
N HIS A 80 -10.94 -16.54 -13.10
CA HIS A 80 -10.14 -16.50 -11.87
C HIS A 80 -10.09 -15.13 -11.21
N ALA A 81 -11.03 -14.23 -11.54
CA ALA A 81 -11.14 -12.92 -10.91
C ALA A 81 -11.72 -12.99 -9.49
N ARG A 82 -12.51 -14.04 -9.14
CA ARG A 82 -13.12 -14.20 -7.82
C ARG A 82 -13.25 -15.67 -7.38
N PRO A 83 -12.61 -16.08 -6.26
CA PRO A 83 -11.54 -15.35 -5.56
C PRO A 83 -10.34 -15.11 -6.49
N VAL A 84 -9.53 -14.08 -6.24
CA VAL A 84 -8.45 -13.70 -7.17
C VAL A 84 -7.40 -14.80 -7.20
N ARG A 85 -7.23 -15.43 -8.37
CA ARG A 85 -6.22 -16.46 -8.64
C ARG A 85 -5.58 -16.32 -10.03
N VAL A 86 -5.64 -15.10 -10.57
CA VAL A 86 -5.21 -14.81 -11.94
C VAL A 86 -3.74 -15.17 -12.14
N CYS A 87 -2.88 -14.80 -11.19
CA CYS A 87 -1.44 -14.99 -11.39
C CYS A 87 -1.06 -16.45 -11.45
N THR A 88 -1.61 -17.29 -10.56
CA THR A 88 -1.25 -18.71 -10.46
C THR A 88 -2.04 -19.62 -11.41
N GLN A 89 -3.24 -19.24 -11.83
CA GLN A 89 -4.04 -20.04 -12.77
C GLN A 89 -3.82 -19.63 -14.23
N CYS A 90 -3.51 -18.37 -14.50
CA CYS A 90 -3.40 -17.84 -15.87
C CYS A 90 -1.97 -17.62 -16.34
N GLY A 91 -0.96 -18.08 -15.59
CA GLY A 91 0.44 -17.89 -15.98
C GLY A 91 0.80 -18.48 -17.34
N VAL A 92 0.31 -19.69 -17.64
CA VAL A 92 0.55 -20.31 -18.94
C VAL A 92 -0.13 -19.52 -20.06
N ALA A 93 -1.37 -19.10 -19.86
CA ALA A 93 -2.10 -18.29 -20.84
C ALA A 93 -1.40 -16.94 -21.07
N HIS A 94 -0.88 -16.31 -20.02
CA HIS A 94 -0.10 -15.07 -20.12
C HIS A 94 1.20 -15.28 -20.92
N LEU A 95 1.96 -16.34 -20.65
CA LEU A 95 3.19 -16.65 -21.38
C LEU A 95 2.94 -16.87 -22.89
N ILE A 96 1.85 -17.57 -23.24
CA ILE A 96 1.45 -17.76 -24.64
C ILE A 96 1.05 -16.43 -25.27
N PHE A 97 0.30 -15.59 -24.53
CA PHE A 97 -0.08 -14.25 -24.96
C PHE A 97 1.13 -13.36 -25.26
N GLU A 98 2.14 -13.34 -24.39
CA GLU A 98 3.39 -12.60 -24.64
C GLU A 98 4.13 -13.17 -25.85
N GLY A 99 4.32 -14.48 -25.90
CA GLY A 99 5.08 -15.13 -26.97
C GLY A 99 4.44 -14.97 -28.37
N THR A 100 3.11 -15.04 -28.46
CA THR A 100 2.40 -14.85 -29.73
C THR A 100 2.40 -13.38 -30.18
N TYR A 101 2.39 -12.42 -29.25
CA TYR A 101 2.59 -11.01 -29.58
C TYR A 101 4.01 -10.72 -30.08
N GLU A 102 5.03 -11.26 -29.41
CA GLU A 102 6.42 -11.13 -29.89
C GLU A 102 6.60 -11.73 -31.28
N ASN A 103 5.95 -12.88 -31.54
CA ASN A 103 5.94 -13.50 -32.86
C ASN A 103 5.26 -12.61 -33.90
N LEU A 104 4.12 -12.00 -33.58
CA LEU A 104 3.44 -11.03 -34.45
C LEU A 104 4.35 -9.82 -34.74
N LYS A 105 5.02 -9.28 -33.73
CA LYS A 105 5.94 -8.14 -33.88
C LYS A 105 7.15 -8.45 -34.74
N LYS A 106 7.70 -9.67 -34.69
CA LYS A 106 8.80 -10.09 -35.58
C LYS A 106 8.43 -10.05 -37.07
N HIS A 107 7.15 -10.16 -37.38
CA HIS A 107 6.64 -10.10 -38.75
C HIS A 107 5.97 -8.76 -39.08
N GLN A 108 6.11 -7.73 -38.23
CA GLN A 108 5.41 -6.46 -38.39
C GLN A 108 5.67 -5.80 -39.74
N GLU A 109 6.92 -5.68 -40.18
CA GLU A 109 7.26 -5.02 -41.45
C GLU A 109 6.64 -5.75 -42.67
N ASP A 110 6.65 -7.09 -42.65
CA ASP A 110 6.03 -7.92 -43.69
C ASP A 110 4.50 -7.80 -43.67
N CYS A 111 3.92 -7.75 -42.47
CA CYS A 111 2.47 -7.80 -42.26
C CYS A 111 1.77 -6.44 -42.28
N GLU A 112 2.49 -5.33 -42.10
CA GLU A 112 1.93 -3.97 -42.15
C GLU A 112 1.30 -3.66 -43.51
N SER A 113 1.96 -4.12 -44.58
CA SER A 113 1.45 -3.98 -45.95
C SER A 113 0.14 -4.75 -46.19
N PHE A 114 -0.11 -5.81 -45.40
CA PHE A 114 -1.23 -6.73 -45.55
C PHE A 114 -2.40 -6.43 -44.59
N LEU A 115 -2.10 -6.17 -43.31
CA LEU A 115 -3.08 -5.94 -42.24
C LEU A 115 -3.47 -4.45 -42.11
N GLY A 116 -2.62 -3.55 -42.60
CA GLY A 116 -2.77 -2.12 -42.41
C GLY A 116 -2.40 -1.65 -40.99
N SER A 117 -1.98 -0.40 -40.88
CA SER A 117 -1.49 0.19 -39.63
C SER A 117 -2.50 0.19 -38.49
N PHE A 118 -3.80 0.39 -38.80
CA PHE A 118 -4.86 0.44 -37.80
C PHE A 118 -5.06 -0.90 -37.07
N GLN A 119 -4.94 -2.03 -37.78
CA GLN A 119 -5.06 -3.34 -37.14
C GLN A 119 -3.89 -3.58 -36.18
N MET A 120 -2.67 -3.22 -36.57
CA MET A 120 -1.49 -3.31 -35.71
C MET A 120 -1.63 -2.46 -34.43
N GLU A 121 -2.20 -1.26 -34.53
CA GLU A 121 -2.47 -0.40 -33.37
C GLU A 121 -3.43 -1.05 -32.36
N ILE A 122 -4.48 -1.73 -32.85
CA ILE A 122 -5.40 -2.48 -31.98
C ILE A 122 -4.67 -3.59 -31.23
N PHE A 123 -3.76 -4.33 -31.88
CA PHE A 123 -3.01 -5.39 -31.22
C PHE A 123 -2.04 -4.85 -30.17
N ASP A 124 -1.37 -3.75 -30.46
CA ASP A 124 -0.49 -3.08 -29.50
C ASP A 124 -1.28 -2.61 -28.27
N MET A 125 -2.50 -2.08 -28.48
CA MET A 125 -3.41 -1.73 -27.39
C MET A 125 -3.79 -2.95 -26.56
N MET A 126 -4.21 -4.05 -27.19
CA MET A 126 -4.61 -5.27 -26.49
C MET A 126 -3.45 -5.88 -25.70
N TYR A 127 -2.26 -5.93 -26.30
CA TYR A 127 -1.04 -6.38 -25.64
C TYR A 127 -0.75 -5.53 -24.41
N LYS A 128 -0.71 -4.21 -24.58
CA LYS A 128 -0.45 -3.26 -23.50
C LYS A 128 -1.43 -3.44 -22.35
N ARG A 129 -2.73 -3.58 -22.61
CA ARG A 129 -3.74 -3.81 -21.56
C ARG A 129 -3.54 -5.14 -20.84
N GLY A 130 -3.27 -6.21 -21.58
CA GLY A 130 -3.01 -7.52 -20.99
C GLY A 130 -1.76 -7.54 -20.12
N LYS A 131 -0.70 -6.83 -20.54
CA LYS A 131 0.55 -6.67 -19.80
C LYS A 131 0.39 -5.78 -18.56
N GLU A 132 -0.25 -4.61 -18.71
CA GLU A 132 -0.58 -3.70 -17.60
C GLU A 132 -1.35 -4.44 -16.49
N MET A 133 -2.28 -5.33 -16.86
CA MET A 133 -3.01 -6.15 -15.89
C MET A 133 -2.08 -7.11 -15.12
N TRP A 134 -1.18 -7.81 -15.81
CA TRP A 134 -0.20 -8.71 -15.18
C TRP A 134 0.71 -7.98 -14.20
N ASP A 135 1.20 -6.80 -14.60
CA ASP A 135 2.11 -5.97 -13.81
C ASP A 135 1.40 -5.35 -12.61
N THR A 136 0.16 -4.85 -12.79
CA THR A 136 -0.67 -4.29 -11.71
C THR A 136 -0.94 -5.33 -10.62
N LEU A 137 -1.22 -6.57 -11.02
CA LEU A 137 -1.42 -7.70 -10.10
C LEU A 137 -0.10 -8.22 -9.51
N ASN A 138 1.04 -7.68 -9.94
CA ASN A 138 2.38 -8.10 -9.53
C ASN A 138 2.57 -9.62 -9.67
N CYS A 139 2.05 -10.17 -10.76
CA CYS A 139 2.02 -11.62 -10.96
C CYS A 139 3.41 -12.23 -11.08
N GLN A 140 4.39 -11.50 -11.62
CA GLN A 140 5.79 -11.93 -11.65
C GLN A 140 6.30 -12.36 -10.26
N ASN A 141 5.89 -11.67 -9.21
CA ASN A 141 6.35 -11.94 -7.84
C ASN A 141 5.82 -13.27 -7.28
N CYS A 142 4.76 -13.85 -7.88
CA CYS A 142 4.34 -15.22 -7.58
C CYS A 142 5.35 -16.25 -8.11
N TYR A 143 6.03 -15.94 -9.23
CA TYR A 143 6.96 -16.81 -9.94
C TYR A 143 8.41 -16.63 -9.51
N ASP A 144 8.79 -15.45 -9.00
CA ASP A 144 10.14 -15.23 -8.45
C ASP A 144 10.41 -16.08 -7.20
N TYR A 145 9.36 -16.44 -6.47
CA TYR A 145 9.42 -17.26 -5.25
C TYR A 145 8.38 -18.39 -5.29
N PRO A 146 8.48 -19.34 -6.24
CA PRO A 146 7.41 -20.27 -6.55
C PRO A 146 7.15 -21.24 -5.38
N PHE A 147 8.22 -21.66 -4.68
CA PHE A 147 8.12 -22.56 -3.53
C PHE A 147 7.38 -21.90 -2.36
N GLU A 148 7.70 -20.64 -2.04
CA GLU A 148 7.02 -19.91 -0.98
C GLU A 148 5.57 -19.59 -1.34
N THR A 149 5.29 -19.21 -2.60
CA THR A 149 3.93 -18.98 -3.09
C THR A 149 3.08 -20.23 -2.94
N VAL A 150 3.54 -21.37 -3.43
CA VAL A 150 2.85 -22.67 -3.30
C VAL A 150 2.65 -23.04 -1.83
N ARG A 151 3.68 -22.86 -1.00
CA ARG A 151 3.61 -23.19 0.43
C ARG A 151 2.59 -22.31 1.16
N PHE A 152 2.53 -21.02 0.85
CA PHE A 152 1.53 -20.11 1.41
C PHE A 152 0.12 -20.49 0.96
N LEU A 153 -0.09 -20.73 -0.34
CA LEU A 153 -1.40 -21.12 -0.86
C LEU A 153 -1.86 -22.44 -0.25
N LYS A 154 -0.99 -23.43 -0.11
CA LYS A 154 -1.29 -24.69 0.60
C LYS A 154 -1.66 -24.45 2.06
N ALA A 155 -0.86 -23.66 2.79
CA ALA A 155 -1.16 -23.32 4.20
C ALA A 155 -2.51 -22.59 4.33
N SER A 156 -2.84 -21.72 3.37
CA SER A 156 -4.13 -21.04 3.34
C SER A 156 -5.29 -21.99 3.09
N SER A 157 -5.15 -22.97 2.20
CA SER A 157 -6.16 -24.02 2.00
C SER A 157 -6.32 -24.86 3.25
N THR A 158 -5.23 -25.27 3.91
CA THR A 158 -5.29 -26.00 5.18
C THR A 158 -6.04 -25.22 6.27
N PHE A 159 -5.83 -23.90 6.36
CA PHE A 159 -6.61 -23.06 7.27
C PHE A 159 -8.10 -23.02 6.89
N LEU A 160 -8.42 -22.82 5.60
CA LEU A 160 -9.80 -22.81 5.10
C LEU A 160 -10.51 -24.14 5.34
N ASP A 161 -9.80 -25.26 5.20
CA ASP A 161 -10.32 -26.59 5.51
C ASP A 161 -10.55 -26.76 7.02
N CYS A 162 -9.68 -26.20 7.87
CA CYS A 162 -9.85 -26.26 9.33
C CYS A 162 -11.09 -25.49 9.80
N ILE A 163 -11.38 -24.32 9.23
CA ILE A 163 -12.56 -23.52 9.58
C ILE A 163 -13.85 -24.03 8.94
N ARG A 164 -13.76 -24.96 7.97
CA ARG A 164 -14.93 -25.55 7.32
C ARG A 164 -15.65 -26.44 8.32
N ILE A 165 -16.84 -26.00 8.74
CA ILE A 165 -17.69 -26.75 9.66
C ILE A 165 -18.42 -27.84 8.84
N PRO A 166 -18.36 -29.12 9.23
CA PRO A 166 -19.26 -30.13 8.68
C PRO A 166 -20.70 -29.79 9.04
N GLU A 167 -21.62 -29.86 8.08
CA GLU A 167 -23.07 -29.55 8.26
C GLU A 167 -23.72 -30.33 9.41
N THR A 168 -23.09 -31.41 9.89
CA THR A 168 -23.60 -32.32 10.91
C THR A 168 -23.29 -31.92 12.36
N VAL A 169 -22.51 -30.85 12.60
CA VAL A 169 -22.18 -30.43 13.97
C VAL A 169 -23.00 -29.20 14.34
N GLU A 170 -24.15 -29.45 14.97
CA GLU A 170 -24.97 -28.42 15.60
C GLU A 170 -24.11 -27.54 16.51
N ILE A 171 -24.07 -26.24 16.18
CA ILE A 171 -23.68 -25.14 17.04
C ILE A 171 -22.27 -25.29 17.66
N ILE A 172 -21.25 -25.42 16.81
CA ILE A 172 -19.90 -25.02 17.23
C ILE A 172 -19.97 -23.50 17.50
N SER A 173 -19.87 -23.10 18.77
CA SER A 173 -19.82 -21.68 19.12
C SER A 173 -18.71 -20.99 18.31
N MET A 174 -18.92 -19.74 17.89
CA MET A 174 -17.90 -18.99 17.13
C MET A 174 -16.52 -18.99 17.83
N ARG A 175 -16.51 -18.97 19.17
CA ARG A 175 -15.29 -19.05 20.00
C ARG A 175 -14.53 -20.39 19.90
N SER A 176 -15.20 -21.50 19.62
CA SER A 176 -14.55 -22.82 19.50
C SER A 176 -13.69 -22.94 18.23
N LEU A 177 -14.02 -22.23 17.15
CA LEU A 177 -13.24 -22.25 15.91
C LEU A 177 -11.87 -21.60 16.09
N CYS A 178 -11.81 -20.49 16.83
CA CYS A 178 -10.58 -19.80 17.19
C CYS A 178 -9.62 -20.69 18.00
N LYS A 179 -10.17 -21.56 18.84
CA LYS A 179 -9.38 -22.53 19.62
C LYS A 179 -8.92 -23.73 18.78
N ARG A 180 -9.65 -24.07 17.72
CA ARG A 180 -9.37 -25.23 16.86
C ARG A 180 -8.29 -24.95 15.82
N CYS A 181 -8.35 -23.79 15.17
CA CYS A 181 -7.47 -23.46 14.04
C CYS A 181 -6.39 -22.38 14.29
N PRO A 182 -5.92 -22.12 15.54
CA PRO A 182 -4.99 -21.01 15.78
C PRO A 182 -3.61 -21.30 15.18
N THR A 183 -3.20 -22.56 15.13
CA THR A 183 -1.89 -22.99 14.64
C THR A 183 -1.80 -22.80 13.12
N GLU A 184 -2.84 -23.20 12.40
CA GLU A 184 -2.95 -23.10 10.95
C GLU A 184 -2.95 -21.62 10.53
N PHE A 185 -3.75 -20.79 11.20
CA PHE A 185 -3.79 -19.36 10.95
C PHE A 185 -2.44 -18.68 11.25
N LYS A 186 -1.82 -19.00 12.39
CA LYS A 186 -0.52 -18.44 12.78
C LYS A 186 0.58 -18.86 11.81
N ASN A 187 0.58 -20.12 11.37
CA ASN A 187 1.51 -20.63 10.37
C ASN A 187 1.36 -19.87 9.06
N MET A 188 0.16 -19.80 8.48
CA MET A 188 -0.13 -19.04 7.25
C MET A 188 0.26 -17.57 7.39
N SER A 189 -0.15 -16.91 8.48
CA SER A 189 0.17 -15.50 8.77
C SER A 189 1.68 -15.25 8.89
N SER A 190 2.41 -16.19 9.50
CA SER A 190 3.87 -16.10 9.59
C SER A 190 4.53 -16.19 8.21
N MET A 191 3.98 -17.02 7.30
CA MET A 191 4.46 -17.09 5.93
C MET A 191 4.19 -15.79 5.17
N TYR A 192 2.99 -15.21 5.32
CA TYR A 192 2.65 -13.91 4.74
C TYR A 192 3.62 -12.81 5.17
N LYS A 193 3.97 -12.75 6.47
CA LYS A 193 4.95 -11.80 7.01
C LYS A 193 6.30 -11.90 6.30
N ARG A 194 6.73 -13.07 5.82
CA ARG A 194 7.99 -13.20 5.07
C ARG A 194 7.95 -12.47 3.72
N PHE A 195 6.83 -12.52 3.00
CA PHE A 195 6.64 -11.71 1.79
C PHE A 195 6.70 -10.21 2.10
N VAL A 196 6.05 -9.78 3.19
CA VAL A 196 6.09 -8.37 3.65
C VAL A 196 7.52 -7.92 4.02
N HIS A 197 8.31 -8.78 4.66
CA HIS A 197 9.68 -8.43 5.05
C HIS A 197 10.61 -8.37 3.84
N ARG A 198 10.54 -9.34 2.93
CA ARG A 198 11.36 -9.34 1.70
C ARG A 198 11.13 -8.10 0.85
N LYS A 199 9.88 -7.65 0.75
CA LYS A 199 9.54 -6.37 0.10
C LYS A 199 10.25 -5.15 0.66
N LYS A 200 10.45 -5.06 1.97
CA LYS A 200 11.17 -3.91 2.53
C LYS A 200 12.61 -3.85 2.01
N SER A 201 13.12 -4.97 1.49
CA SER A 201 14.45 -5.10 0.91
C SER A 201 14.47 -5.01 -0.64
N SER A 202 13.32 -5.08 -1.32
CA SER A 202 13.23 -5.07 -2.80
C SER A 202 12.00 -4.30 -3.29
N VAL A 203 12.19 -3.39 -4.26
CA VAL A 203 11.16 -2.49 -4.82
C VAL A 203 10.12 -3.23 -5.68
N GLY A 204 9.33 -4.13 -5.10
CA GLY A 204 8.27 -4.88 -5.81
C GLY A 204 7.02 -5.07 -4.94
N ALA A 205 5.83 -5.22 -5.53
CA ALA A 205 4.59 -5.45 -4.77
C ALA A 205 4.35 -6.94 -4.40
N ILE A 206 3.28 -7.32 -3.66
CA ILE A 206 3.06 -8.73 -3.24
C ILE A 206 2.15 -9.23 -4.34
N CYS A 207 2.40 -10.43 -4.86
CA CYS A 207 1.50 -11.03 -5.83
C CYS A 207 0.05 -10.99 -5.35
N MET A 208 -0.87 -10.52 -6.20
CA MET A 208 -2.24 -10.25 -5.80
C MET A 208 -2.98 -11.50 -5.31
N ASP A 209 -2.71 -12.68 -5.88
CA ASP A 209 -3.25 -13.96 -5.41
C ASP A 209 -2.97 -14.20 -3.90
N ILE A 210 -1.77 -13.82 -3.44
CA ILE A 210 -1.36 -13.95 -2.03
C ILE A 210 -2.09 -12.92 -1.16
N VAL A 211 -2.19 -11.67 -1.64
CA VAL A 211 -2.86 -10.58 -0.93
C VAL A 211 -4.35 -10.86 -0.75
N ASP A 212 -5.03 -11.23 -1.84
CA ASP A 212 -6.46 -11.55 -1.81
C ASP A 212 -6.74 -12.72 -0.86
N ARG A 213 -5.93 -13.79 -0.95
CA ARG A 213 -6.05 -14.93 -0.06
C ARG A 213 -5.83 -14.57 1.41
N MET A 214 -4.82 -13.75 1.71
CA MET A 214 -4.58 -13.28 3.08
C MET A 214 -5.73 -12.40 3.59
N ASN A 215 -6.23 -11.49 2.77
CA ASN A 215 -7.36 -10.62 3.13
C ASN A 215 -8.63 -11.44 3.38
N TYR A 216 -8.94 -12.40 2.51
CA TYR A 216 -10.09 -13.29 2.67
C TYR A 216 -10.00 -14.12 3.96
N THR A 217 -8.86 -14.78 4.18
CA THR A 217 -8.66 -15.61 5.38
C THR A 217 -8.64 -14.78 6.67
N HIS A 218 -8.05 -13.59 6.65
CA HIS A 218 -8.07 -12.67 7.78
C HIS A 218 -9.47 -12.13 8.06
N SER A 219 -10.25 -11.79 7.02
CA SER A 219 -11.64 -11.37 7.15
C SER A 219 -12.48 -12.48 7.80
N LEU A 220 -12.34 -13.73 7.35
CA LEU A 220 -13.00 -14.87 7.98
C LEU A 220 -12.58 -15.05 9.44
N TYR A 221 -11.27 -15.01 9.73
CA TYR A 221 -10.77 -15.13 11.10
C TYR A 221 -11.31 -14.03 12.02
N SER A 222 -11.42 -12.80 11.51
CA SER A 222 -12.02 -11.67 12.22
C SER A 222 -13.53 -11.82 12.41
N LEU A 223 -14.26 -12.34 11.42
CA LEU A 223 -15.71 -12.58 11.50
C LEU A 223 -16.07 -13.52 12.66
N TYR A 224 -15.18 -14.46 12.99
CA TYR A 224 -15.35 -15.37 14.13
C TYR A 224 -14.86 -14.79 15.47
N ASN A 225 -14.47 -13.51 15.54
CA ASN A 225 -13.90 -12.86 16.73
C ASN A 225 -12.67 -13.59 17.29
N CYS A 226 -11.84 -14.15 16.40
CA CYS A 226 -10.62 -14.84 16.79
C CYS A 226 -9.41 -13.92 16.93
N VAL A 227 -9.57 -12.65 16.58
CA VAL A 227 -8.59 -11.61 16.89
C VAL A 227 -8.69 -11.36 18.37
N ASP A 228 -7.65 -11.72 19.12
CA ASP A 228 -7.54 -11.31 20.50
C ASP A 228 -7.70 -9.78 20.53
N PRO A 229 -8.64 -9.22 21.32
CA PRO A 229 -8.60 -7.79 21.57
C PRO A 229 -7.20 -7.52 22.08
N PHE A 230 -6.45 -6.64 21.39
CA PHE A 230 -5.06 -6.34 21.69
C PHE A 230 -4.91 -6.25 23.21
N GLY A 231 -4.24 -7.25 23.81
CA GLY A 231 -4.42 -7.55 25.22
C GLY A 231 -4.28 -6.30 26.06
N ASP A 232 -5.21 -6.10 26.99
CA ASP A 232 -5.39 -4.95 27.90
C ASP A 232 -4.09 -4.27 28.39
N SER A 233 -2.98 -5.01 28.41
CA SER A 233 -1.61 -4.52 28.56
C SER A 233 -1.21 -3.34 27.65
N LEU A 234 -1.58 -3.33 26.36
CA LEU A 234 -1.12 -2.32 25.40
C LEU A 234 -1.93 -1.02 25.54
N GLU A 235 -3.20 -1.14 25.86
CA GLU A 235 -4.05 -0.01 26.25
C GLU A 235 -3.55 0.63 27.55
N PHE A 236 -3.14 -0.18 28.53
CA PHE A 236 -2.57 0.32 29.79
C PHE A 236 -1.31 1.16 29.56
N TRP A 237 -0.34 0.68 28.76
CA TRP A 237 0.88 1.45 28.49
C TRP A 237 0.62 2.72 27.66
N ASN A 238 -0.29 2.66 26.68
CA ASN A 238 -0.70 3.84 25.90
C ASN A 238 -1.42 4.87 26.77
N TYR A 239 -2.27 4.41 27.70
CA TYR A 239 -2.93 5.28 28.67
C TYR A 239 -1.93 5.92 29.65
N LEU A 240 -1.01 5.11 30.21
CA LEU A 240 0.00 5.57 31.16
C LEU A 240 0.94 6.62 30.53
N THR A 241 1.34 6.41 29.27
CA THR A 241 2.16 7.39 28.54
C THR A 241 1.40 8.69 28.27
N ALA A 242 0.11 8.61 27.88
CA ALA A 242 -0.72 9.79 27.69
C ALA A 242 -0.90 10.60 28.99
N VAL A 243 -1.18 9.93 30.11
CA VAL A 243 -1.28 10.57 31.44
C VAL A 243 0.06 11.17 31.85
N GLY A 244 1.16 10.49 31.59
CA GLY A 244 2.51 11.02 31.83
C GLY A 244 2.76 12.33 31.09
N ILE A 245 2.50 12.37 29.77
CA ILE A 245 2.71 13.57 28.95
C ILE A 245 1.86 14.74 29.48
N LEU A 246 0.58 14.52 29.77
CA LEU A 246 -0.30 15.55 30.34
C LEU A 246 0.16 16.00 31.74
N GLY A 247 0.60 15.04 32.56
CA GLY A 247 1.10 15.26 33.91
C GLY A 247 2.40 16.05 33.96
N PHE A 248 3.24 16.00 32.93
CA PHE A 248 4.48 16.80 32.86
C PHE A 248 4.28 18.16 32.17
N THR A 249 3.46 18.21 31.12
CA THR A 249 3.26 19.43 30.33
C THR A 249 2.47 20.50 31.09
N LEU A 250 1.43 20.12 31.83
CA LEU A 250 0.60 21.07 32.59
C LEU A 250 1.37 21.75 33.74
N PRO A 251 2.06 21.03 34.65
CA PRO A 251 2.87 21.66 35.69
C PRO A 251 4.04 22.45 35.12
N GLY A 252 4.66 21.98 34.03
CA GLY A 252 5.72 22.72 33.34
C GLY A 252 5.23 24.08 32.81
N TYR A 253 4.05 24.09 32.17
CA TYR A 253 3.40 25.33 31.72
C TYR A 253 3.03 26.25 32.88
N LEU A 254 2.45 25.70 33.95
CA LEU A 254 2.09 26.48 35.15
C LEU A 254 3.34 27.08 35.81
N MET A 255 4.41 26.31 35.99
CA MET A 255 5.68 26.80 36.54
C MET A 255 6.28 27.90 35.67
N SER A 256 6.29 27.72 34.35
CA SER A 256 6.74 28.76 33.42
C SER A 256 5.90 30.05 33.52
N ARG A 257 4.59 29.92 33.74
CA ARG A 257 3.70 31.07 33.92
C ARG A 257 3.91 31.76 35.25
N PHE A 258 4.11 31.00 36.33
CA PHE A 258 4.43 31.54 37.65
C PHE A 258 5.78 32.26 37.66
N THR A 259 6.83 31.71 37.04
CA THR A 259 8.13 32.38 36.95
C THR A 259 8.04 33.68 36.15
N HIS A 260 7.28 33.70 35.05
CA HIS A 260 7.00 34.95 34.31
C HIS A 260 6.23 35.98 35.15
N HIS A 261 5.23 35.55 35.92
CA HIS A 261 4.44 36.45 36.75
C HIS A 261 5.25 37.01 37.94
N LEU A 262 6.16 36.21 38.52
CA LEU A 262 7.10 36.66 39.55
C LEU A 262 8.14 37.62 38.98
N ALA A 263 8.57 37.47 37.72
CA ALA A 263 9.48 38.41 37.06
C ALA A 263 8.88 39.83 36.90
N HIS A 264 7.55 39.95 36.85
CA HIS A 264 6.86 41.24 36.84
C HIS A 264 6.65 41.87 38.22
N ILE A 265 6.82 41.11 39.31
CA ILE A 265 6.92 41.68 40.65
C ILE A 265 8.29 42.31 40.76
N LYS A 266 8.42 43.56 40.27
CA LYS A 266 9.53 44.42 40.63
C LYS A 266 9.53 44.46 42.16
N PHE A 267 10.53 43.82 42.79
CA PHE A 267 10.85 44.13 44.17
C PHE A 267 11.14 45.62 44.19
N THR A 268 10.16 46.42 44.62
CA THR A 268 10.36 47.81 44.98
C THR A 268 11.30 47.77 46.17
N ARG A 269 12.59 47.71 45.87
CA ARG A 269 13.65 47.84 46.85
C ARG A 269 13.34 49.14 47.58
N CYS A 270 12.96 49.03 48.85
CA CYS A 270 12.55 50.17 49.66
C CYS A 270 13.80 51.03 49.94
N GLY A 271 14.22 51.81 48.93
CA GLY A 271 15.43 52.63 48.92
C GLY A 271 15.41 53.81 49.88
N LYS A 272 14.35 53.95 50.69
CA LYS A 272 14.19 55.03 51.68
C LYS A 272 14.70 54.67 53.09
N LEU A 273 14.99 53.40 53.40
CA LEU A 273 15.52 53.03 54.73
C LEU A 273 17.06 52.97 54.77
N VAL A 274 17.71 52.59 53.66
CA VAL A 274 19.17 52.44 53.60
C VAL A 274 19.88 53.81 53.63
N THR A 275 19.29 54.85 53.03
CA THR A 275 19.87 56.20 53.04
C THR A 275 19.78 56.90 54.40
N ARG A 276 18.84 56.52 55.26
CA ARG A 276 18.77 57.03 56.65
C ARG A 276 19.77 56.34 57.58
N PHE A 277 20.04 55.06 57.37
CA PHE A 277 21.04 54.33 58.17
C PHE A 277 22.47 54.76 57.84
N THR A 278 22.81 54.93 56.55
CA THR A 278 24.16 55.39 56.17
C THR A 278 24.46 56.80 56.65
N LYS A 279 23.49 57.72 56.61
CA LYS A 279 23.71 59.11 57.08
C LYS A 279 23.84 59.21 58.61
N ARG A 280 23.29 58.25 59.37
CA ARG A 280 23.41 58.21 60.84
C ARG A 280 24.75 57.62 61.28
N THR A 281 25.28 56.61 60.59
CA THR A 281 26.59 56.02 60.88
C THR A 281 27.76 56.94 60.52
N THR A 282 27.68 57.76 59.46
CA THR A 282 28.76 58.70 59.13
C THR A 282 28.96 59.76 60.23
N ARG A 283 27.88 60.26 60.84
CA ARG A 283 27.95 61.24 61.95
C ARG A 283 28.56 60.65 63.22
N SER A 284 28.28 59.38 63.53
CA SER A 284 28.88 58.70 64.69
C SER A 284 30.39 58.45 64.50
N ILE A 285 30.84 58.15 63.27
CA ILE A 285 32.26 57.95 62.96
C ILE A 285 33.04 59.28 63.07
N GLU A 286 32.48 60.40 62.63
CA GLU A 286 33.13 61.72 62.79
C GLU A 286 33.27 62.14 64.26
N GLN A 287 32.29 61.83 65.12
CA GLN A 287 32.41 62.11 66.55
C GLN A 287 33.48 61.25 67.25
N LEU A 288 33.68 60.00 66.81
CA LEU A 288 34.74 59.14 67.36
C LEU A 288 36.14 59.61 66.92
N LYS A 289 36.29 60.10 65.68
CA LYS A 289 37.55 60.73 65.23
C LYS A 289 37.90 61.98 66.04
N LYS A 290 36.92 62.85 66.35
CA LYS A 290 37.16 64.04 67.19
C LYS A 290 37.57 63.72 68.62
N LYS A 291 37.27 62.52 69.12
CA LYS A 291 37.67 62.06 70.45
C LYS A 291 39.01 61.29 70.45
N GLY A 292 39.74 61.26 69.34
CA GLY A 292 41.09 60.68 69.26
C GLY A 292 41.14 59.17 69.03
N TYR A 293 40.03 58.52 68.68
CA TYR A 293 40.01 57.09 68.39
C TYR A 293 40.43 56.81 66.94
N HIS A 294 41.30 55.81 66.73
CA HIS A 294 41.71 55.35 65.42
C HIS A 294 40.63 54.43 64.82
N VAL A 295 39.95 54.88 63.77
CA VAL A 295 38.88 54.10 63.10
C VAL A 295 39.49 53.33 61.93
N ILE A 296 39.52 52.00 62.01
CA ILE A 296 39.95 51.12 60.91
C ILE A 296 38.77 50.92 59.97
N THR A 297 38.87 51.43 58.73
CA THR A 297 37.86 51.19 57.69
C THR A 297 38.21 49.94 56.92
N VAL A 298 37.52 48.83 57.22
CA VAL A 298 37.65 47.58 56.45
C VAL A 298 36.91 47.76 55.12
N THR A 299 37.59 47.55 54.01
CA THR A 299 36.98 47.72 52.68
C THR A 299 36.21 46.45 52.29
N LYS A 300 35.11 46.62 51.57
CA LYS A 300 34.17 45.54 51.23
C LYS A 300 34.82 44.40 50.43
N SER A 301 35.95 44.65 49.78
CA SER A 301 36.77 43.66 49.06
C SER A 301 37.40 42.61 49.98
N GLU A 302 37.61 42.89 51.27
CA GLU A 302 38.22 41.95 52.21
C GLU A 302 37.20 40.98 52.84
N LEU A 303 35.93 41.38 52.91
CA LEU A 303 34.85 40.59 53.52
C LEU A 303 34.27 39.49 52.63
N PHE A 304 34.55 39.50 51.32
CA PHE A 304 34.03 38.52 50.36
C PHE A 304 35.05 37.46 49.93
N GLY A 305 36.27 37.47 50.48
CA GLY A 305 37.31 36.47 50.21
C GLY A 305 37.23 35.17 51.02
N MET A 306 36.33 35.05 51.99
CA MET A 306 36.19 33.86 52.85
C MET A 306 34.86 33.15 52.63
N ARG A 307 34.63 32.62 51.42
CA ARG A 307 33.58 31.62 51.20
C ARG A 307 33.84 30.82 49.93
N ASN A 308 34.95 30.10 49.90
CA ASN A 308 35.17 28.96 49.03
C ASN A 308 36.17 28.03 49.72
N HIS A 309 35.64 27.23 50.64
CA HIS A 309 36.17 25.95 51.09
C HIS A 309 35.02 25.13 51.64
#